data_AF-A0A800DR28-F1
#
_entry.id   AF-A0A800DR28-F1
#
_cell.length_a   1.000
_cell.length_b   1.000
_cell.length_c   1.000
_cell.angle_alpha   90.00
_cell.angle_beta   90.00
_cell.angle_gamma   90.00
#
_symmetry.space_group_name_H-M   'P 1'
#
loop_
_entity.id
_entity.type
_entity.pdbx_description
1 polymer ?
#
loop_
_entity_poly.entity_id
_entity_poly.type
_entity_poly.pdbx_seq_one_letter_code
_entity_poly.pdbx_strand_id
1 'polypeptide(L)' 'YQTVGSGLVAVLVQGDVGAVKASVDAGAEAAAKVGEVISVEVIPRPHTEVDDTILSTIGPPETPPPAKAPSSEEKPSEPK' A
#
# COMPACT_ATOMS: atom_id res chain seq x y z
N TYR A 1 -4.87 -5.03 2.98
CA TYR A 1 -3.51 -5.61 2.97
C TYR A 1 -3.65 -7.09 3.32
N GLN A 2 -2.86 -7.97 2.72
CA GLN A 2 -2.88 -9.39 3.02
C GLN A 2 -1.67 -9.74 3.87
N THR A 3 -1.87 -10.44 4.98
CA THR A 3 -0.79 -11.03 5.76
C THR A 3 -0.49 -12.41 5.19
N VAL A 4 0.72 -12.63 4.69
CA VAL A 4 1.13 -13.89 4.04
C VAL A 4 1.58 -14.93 5.10
N GLY A 5 1.38 -14.63 6.38
CA GLY A 5 1.94 -15.38 7.50
C GLY A 5 3.42 -15.01 7.76
N SER A 6 3.97 -15.49 8.88
CA SER A 6 5.39 -15.29 9.25
C SER A 6 5.86 -13.83 9.32
N GLY A 7 4.96 -12.89 9.62
CA GLY A 7 5.27 -11.46 9.70
C GLY A 7 5.37 -10.74 8.35
N LEU A 8 5.07 -11.41 7.23
CA LEU A 8 5.08 -10.81 5.90
C LEU A 8 3.73 -10.19 5.58
N VAL A 9 3.75 -8.97 5.06
CA VAL A 9 2.57 -8.22 4.62
C VAL A 9 2.73 -7.83 3.15
N ALA A 10 1.71 -8.11 2.36
CA ALA A 10 1.61 -7.69 0.97
C ALA A 10 0.50 -6.66 0.80
N VAL A 11 0.79 -5.61 0.04
CA VAL A 11 -0.17 -4.56 -0.35
C VAL A 11 -0.27 -4.58 -1.86
N LEU A 12 -1.51 -4.59 -2.37
CA LEU A 12 -1.80 -4.51 -3.80
C LEU A 12 -2.52 -3.19 -4.08
N VAL A 13 -2.14 -2.56 -5.18
CA VAL A 13 -2.71 -1.29 -5.65
C VAL A 13 -3.10 -1.47 -7.11
N GLN A 14 -4.33 -1.10 -7.45
CA GLN A 14 -4.86 -1.23 -8.81
C GLN A 14 -5.17 0.17 -9.38
N GLY A 15 -4.96 0.34 -10.68
CA GLY A 15 -5.19 1.61 -11.37
C GLY A 15 -4.40 1.68 -12.69
N ASP A 16 -4.30 2.87 -13.26
CA ASP A 16 -3.47 3.10 -14.44
C ASP A 16 -1.98 2.86 -14.14
N VAL A 17 -1.25 2.34 -15.13
CA VAL A 17 0.17 1.96 -14.99
C VAL A 17 1.03 3.10 -14.43
N GLY A 18 0.75 4.34 -14.83
CA GLY A 18 1.45 5.53 -14.31
C GLY A 18 1.14 5.82 -12.84
N ALA A 19 -0.12 5.71 -12.43
CA ALA A 19 -0.55 5.92 -11.06
C ALA A 19 -0.04 4.83 -10.12
N VAL A 20 -0.11 3.56 -10.56
CA VAL A 20 0.38 2.41 -9.79
C VAL A 20 1.90 2.51 -9.61
N LYS A 21 2.65 2.85 -10.66
CA LYS A 21 4.10 3.01 -10.57
C LYS A 21 4.52 4.08 -9.57
N ALA A 22 3.86 5.25 -9.60
CA ALA A 22 4.13 6.32 -8.64
C ALA A 22 3.78 5.92 -7.20
N SER A 23 2.66 5.23 -7.02
CA SER A 23 2.21 4.76 -5.70
C SER A 23 3.18 3.73 -5.11
N VAL A 24 3.65 2.80 -5.94
CA VAL A 24 4.57 1.74 -5.54
C VAL A 24 5.95 2.28 -5.21
N ASP A 25 6.47 3.24 -5.97
CA ASP A 25 7.75 3.91 -5.71
C ASP A 25 7.74 4.67 -4.38
N ALA A 26 6.71 5.50 -4.16
CA ALA A 26 6.53 6.22 -2.90
C ALA A 26 6.32 5.25 -1.71
N GLY A 27 5.59 4.17 -1.92
CA GLY A 27 5.37 3.14 -0.92
C GLY A 27 6.65 2.39 -0.55
N ALA A 28 7.49 2.06 -1.53
CA ALA A 28 8.77 1.39 -1.32
C ALA A 28 9.74 2.27 -0.53
N GLU A 29 9.85 3.57 -0.86
CA GLU A 29 10.69 4.50 -0.09
C GLU A 29 10.22 4.68 1.35
N ALA A 30 8.90 4.72 1.57
CA ALA A 30 8.33 4.82 2.91
C ALA A 30 8.55 3.52 3.70
N ALA A 31 8.33 2.37 3.07
CA ALA A 31 8.50 1.05 3.67
C ALA A 31 9.97 0.78 4.04
N ALA A 32 10.92 1.20 3.19
CA ALA A 32 12.35 1.05 3.45
C ALA A 32 12.84 1.86 4.66
N LYS A 33 12.10 2.91 5.09
CA LYS A 33 12.42 3.69 6.29
C LYS A 33 11.94 3.02 7.58
N VAL A 34 10.92 2.15 7.49
CA VAL A 34 10.28 1.52 8.65
C VAL A 34 10.58 0.04 8.78
N GLY A 35 11.06 -0.62 7.73
CA GLY A 35 11.35 -2.05 7.71
C GLY A 35 12.06 -2.52 6.44
N GLU A 36 12.09 -3.83 6.24
CA GLU A 36 12.73 -4.46 5.09
C GLU A 36 11.72 -4.66 3.95
N VAL A 37 12.06 -4.16 2.76
CA VAL A 37 11.27 -4.36 1.54
C VAL A 37 11.80 -5.58 0.81
N ILE A 38 10.97 -6.63 0.71
CA ILE A 38 11.37 -7.89 0.06
C ILE A 38 11.32 -7.76 -1.46
N SER A 39 10.17 -7.32 -2.00
CA SER A 39 9.95 -7.23 -3.44
C SER A 39 9.00 -6.10 -3.79
N VAL A 40 9.24 -5.48 -4.94
CA VAL A 40 8.43 -4.41 -5.51
C VAL A 40 8.27 -4.69 -7.01
N GLU A 41 7.03 -4.91 -7.46
CA GLU A 41 6.74 -5.28 -8.84
C GLU A 41 5.50 -4.54 -9.34
N VAL A 42 5.53 -4.09 -10.59
CA VAL A 42 4.38 -3.49 -11.27
C VAL A 42 4.04 -4.37 -12.46
N ILE A 43 2.79 -4.82 -12.52
CA ILE A 43 2.29 -5.70 -13.59
C ILE A 43 1.36 -4.86 -14.49
N PRO A 44 1.81 -4.36 -15.66
CA PRO A 44 1.03 -3.41 -16.46
C PRO A 44 -0.15 -4.04 -17.20
N ARG A 45 -0.06 -5.34 -17.50
CA ARG A 45 -1.13 -6.11 -18.15
C ARG A 45 -1.31 -7.45 -17.43
N PRO A 46 -2.07 -7.46 -16.33
CA PRO A 46 -2.47 -8.71 -15.71
C PRO A 46 -3.38 -9.48 -16.68
N HIS A 47 -3.23 -10.80 -16.70
CA HIS A 47 -4.18 -11.68 -17.37
C HIS A 47 -5.45 -11.78 -16.52
N THR A 48 -6.63 -11.87 -17.13
CA THR A 48 -7.93 -11.77 -16.42
C THR A 48 -8.04 -12.73 -15.23
N GLU A 49 -7.64 -14.00 -15.42
CA GLU A 49 -7.59 -15.02 -14.35
C GLU A 49 -6.72 -14.62 -13.14
N VAL A 50 -5.65 -13.86 -13.37
CA VAL A 50 -4.75 -13.41 -12.30
C VAL A 50 -5.43 -12.33 -11.48
N ASP A 51 -6.14 -11.40 -12.14
CA ASP A 51 -6.86 -10.30 -11.48
C ASP A 51 -7.99 -10.84 -10.59
N ASP A 52 -8.78 -11.81 -11.09
CA ASP A 52 -9.83 -12.44 -10.30
C ASP A 52 -9.28 -13.25 -9.12
N THR A 53 -8.18 -14.00 -9.34
CA THR A 53 -7.58 -14.84 -8.29
C THR A 53 -6.94 -14.00 -7.18
N ILE A 54 -6.21 -12.93 -7.53
CA ILE A 54 -5.61 -12.07 -6.51
C ILE A 54 -6.69 -11.30 -5.74
N LEU A 55 -7.69 -10.73 -6.41
CA LEU A 55 -8.75 -9.96 -5.76
C LEU A 55 -9.62 -10.81 -4.83
N SER A 56 -9.95 -12.04 -5.22
CA SER A 56 -10.74 -12.94 -4.37
C SER A 56 -9.98 -13.48 -3.16
N THR A 57 -8.65 -13.55 -3.23
CA THR A 57 -7.80 -14.08 -2.15
C THR A 57 -7.44 -12.99 -1.11
N ILE A 58 -7.54 -11.72 -1.48
CA ILE A 58 -7.40 -10.60 -0.56
C ILE A 58 -8.77 -10.38 0.10
N GLY A 59 -9.02 -11.05 1.23
CA GLY A 59 -10.24 -10.86 2.02
C GLY A 59 -10.50 -9.40 2.40
N PRO A 60 -11.75 -9.06 2.80
CA PRO A 60 -12.13 -7.69 3.17
C PRO A 60 -11.16 -7.15 4.23
N PRO A 61 -10.87 -5.83 4.22
CA PRO A 61 -9.97 -5.25 5.20
C PRO A 61 -10.54 -5.48 6.60
N GLU A 62 -9.96 -6.42 7.36
CA GLU A 62 -10.11 -6.39 8.81
C GLU A 62 -9.62 -5.02 9.27
N THR A 63 -10.56 -4.30 9.87
CA THR A 63 -10.43 -2.93 10.30
C THR A 63 -9.14 -2.77 11.10
N PRO A 64 -8.21 -1.90 10.68
CA PRO A 64 -7.08 -1.59 11.53
C PRO A 64 -7.63 -1.03 12.85
N PRO A 65 -7.21 -1.53 14.03
CA PRO A 65 -7.49 -0.83 15.27
C PRO A 65 -6.95 0.61 15.14
N PRO A 66 -7.68 1.62 15.62
CA PRO A 66 -7.45 3.02 15.28
C PRO A 66 -6.16 3.52 15.92
N ALA A 67 -5.03 3.38 15.23
CA ALA A 67 -3.79 4.00 15.61
C ALA A 67 -3.59 5.31 14.83
N LYS A 68 -4.29 6.33 15.36
CA LYS A 68 -3.92 7.76 15.35
C LYS A 68 -4.30 8.57 14.11
N ALA A 69 -5.45 9.24 14.22
CA ALA A 69 -5.53 10.63 13.77
C ALA A 69 -4.39 11.43 14.44
N PRO A 70 -3.66 12.21 13.65
CA PRO A 70 -3.69 13.66 13.83
C PRO A 70 -4.21 14.24 12.51
N SER A 71 -5.42 14.78 12.48
CA SER A 71 -5.67 16.18 12.80
C SER A 71 -4.77 17.10 11.95
N SER A 72 -5.42 17.82 11.03
CA SER A 72 -4.95 19.03 10.35
C SER A 72 -3.85 18.79 9.31
N GLU A 73 -4.12 18.91 8.01
CA GLU A 73 -4.40 20.19 7.34
C GLU A 73 -3.32 21.24 7.69
N GLU A 74 -2.47 21.52 6.69
CA GLU A 74 -1.79 22.80 6.44
C GLU A 74 -0.69 23.31 7.42
N LYS A 75 0.47 23.65 6.84
CA LYS A 75 1.61 24.43 7.40
C LYS A 75 1.47 25.88 6.84
N PRO A 76 1.95 27.04 7.40
CA PRO A 76 2.73 27.39 8.63
C PRO A 76 2.26 28.68 9.40
N SER A 77 3.06 29.13 10.41
CA SER A 77 3.24 30.53 10.93
C SER A 77 2.13 31.09 11.87
N GLU A 78 2.36 31.81 12.99
CA GLU A 78 3.50 32.40 13.72
C GLU A 78 2.95 32.86 15.12
N PRO A 79 3.75 33.08 16.19
CA PRO A 79 3.28 33.12 17.58
C PRO A 79 3.01 34.55 18.13
N LYS A 80 2.10 34.66 19.10
CA LYS A 80 2.28 35.34 20.40
C LYS A 80 1.09 35.07 21.32
#